data_AF-A0A2S6TJN6-F1
#
_entry.id   AF-A0A2S6TJN6-F1
#
_cell.length_a   1.000
_cell.length_b   1.000
_cell.length_c   1.000
_cell.angle_alpha   90.00
_cell.angle_beta   90.00
_cell.angle_gamma   90.00
#
_symmetry.space_group_name_H-M   'P 1'
#
loop_
_entity.id
_entity.type
_entity.pdbx_description
1 polymer ?
#
loop_
_entity_poly.entity_id
_entity_poly.type
_entity_poly.pdbx_seq_one_letter_code
_entity_poly.pdbx_strand_id
1 'polypeptide(L)'
;MASDSPQGGNGTRQVALHVNFNDPERLNYVLNNAENIYQYYHQKGMKIEIRIIAHGPGLHMFRDDTSPVKERVSNLAASQDGLSF
;
A
#
# COMPACT_ATOMS: atom_id res chain seq x y z
N MET A 1 12.74 -1.92 -35.49
CA MET A 1 12.15 -2.86 -34.53
C MET A 1 11.55 -2.05 -33.40
N ALA A 2 10.38 -2.46 -32.92
CA ALA A 2 9.37 -1.63 -32.28
C ALA A 2 9.84 -0.86 -31.04
N SER A 3 9.27 0.34 -30.94
CA SER A 3 9.29 1.27 -29.81
C SER A 3 8.77 0.61 -28.53
N ASP A 4 9.65 0.39 -27.56
CA ASP A 4 9.26 0.11 -26.19
C ASP A 4 8.80 1.43 -25.55
N SER A 5 7.51 1.73 -25.66
CA SER A 5 6.89 2.87 -24.99
C SER A 5 6.88 2.62 -23.47
N PRO A 6 7.14 3.63 -22.63
CA PRO A 6 7.15 3.46 -21.18
C PRO A 6 5.76 3.05 -20.67
N GLN A 7 5.60 1.74 -20.46
CA GLN A 7 4.53 1.04 -19.75
C GLN A 7 3.11 1.64 -19.87
N GLY A 8 2.55 1.64 -21.08
CA GLY A 8 1.12 1.83 -21.33
C GLY A 8 0.33 0.51 -21.47
N GLY A 9 0.69 -0.54 -20.72
CA GLY A 9 0.05 -1.85 -20.84
C GLY A 9 -1.17 -2.01 -19.93
N ASN A 10 -2.19 -2.73 -20.43
CA ASN A 10 -3.36 -3.27 -19.70
C ASN A 10 -3.02 -4.25 -18.56
N GLY A 11 -1.78 -4.23 -18.05
CA GLY A 11 -1.34 -5.06 -16.94
C GLY A 11 -1.72 -4.46 -15.60
N THR A 12 -1.99 -5.32 -14.61
CA THR A 12 -2.11 -4.94 -13.20
C THR A 12 -0.87 -4.13 -12.81
N ARG A 13 -1.08 -2.93 -12.25
CA ARG A 13 0.01 -2.11 -11.72
C ARG A 13 0.44 -2.66 -10.37
N GLN A 14 1.70 -2.47 -10.01
CA GLN A 14 2.24 -2.96 -8.74
C GLN A 14 3.03 -1.84 -8.06
N VAL A 15 2.83 -1.66 -6.76
CA VAL A 15 3.57 -0.70 -5.94
C VAL A 15 3.98 -1.36 -4.63
N ALA A 16 5.24 -1.16 -4.24
CA ALA A 16 5.74 -1.53 -2.91
C ALA A 16 5.98 -0.27 -2.07
N LEU A 17 5.43 -0.23 -0.86
CA LEU A 17 5.64 0.84 0.12
C LEU A 17 6.47 0.28 1.28
N HIS A 18 7.69 0.79 1.46
CA HIS A 18 8.57 0.29 2.53
C HIS A 18 8.45 1.13 3.81
N VAL A 19 8.41 0.45 4.96
CA VAL A 19 8.26 1.04 6.29
C VAL A 19 9.34 0.52 7.24
N ASN A 20 10.10 1.42 7.85
CA ASN A 20 11.16 1.08 8.81
C ASN A 20 11.14 1.93 10.10
N PHE A 21 10.01 2.57 10.40
CA PHE A 21 9.82 3.46 11.55
C PHE A 21 8.55 3.08 12.33
N ASN A 22 8.49 3.45 13.60
CA ASN A 22 7.31 3.28 14.47
C ASN A 22 6.83 4.64 15.01
N ASP A 23 6.65 5.60 14.13
CA ASP A 23 6.06 6.89 14.45
C ASP A 23 4.60 6.89 13.99
N PRO A 24 3.60 7.06 14.89
CA PRO A 24 2.19 6.94 14.54
C PRO A 24 1.74 7.84 13.38
N GLU A 25 2.27 9.06 13.32
CA GLU A 25 1.93 10.02 12.26
C GLU A 25 2.47 9.54 10.91
N ARG A 26 3.75 9.16 10.84
CA ARG A 26 4.36 8.62 9.62
C ARG A 26 3.72 7.31 9.16
N LEU A 27 3.35 6.43 10.09
CA LEU A 27 2.63 5.20 9.77
C LEU A 27 1.28 5.52 9.10
N ASN A 28 0.56 6.51 9.61
CA ASN A 28 -0.68 6.98 8.98
C ASN A 28 -0.43 7.59 7.59
N TYR A 29 0.68 8.29 7.35
CA TYR A 29 1.00 8.77 6.01
C TYR A 29 1.22 7.66 4.99
N VAL A 30 1.83 6.55 5.39
CA VAL A 30 1.97 5.37 4.51
C VAL A 30 0.60 4.82 4.14
N LEU A 31 -0.30 4.68 5.12
CA LEU A 31 -1.66 4.19 4.89
C LEU A 31 -2.48 5.15 4.02
N ASN A 32 -2.36 6.48 4.23
CA ASN A 32 -2.96 7.50 3.37
C ASN A 32 -2.50 7.34 1.92
N ASN A 33 -1.19 7.13 1.71
CA ASN A 33 -0.63 6.97 0.37
C ASN A 33 -1.13 5.68 -0.31
N ALA A 34 -1.20 4.56 0.43
CA ALA A 34 -1.76 3.32 -0.07
C ALA A 34 -3.22 3.52 -0.52
N GLU A 35 -4.03 4.17 0.31
CA GLU A 35 -5.44 4.48 0.01
C GLU A 35 -5.56 5.39 -1.22
N ASN A 36 -4.78 6.47 -1.29
CA ASN A 36 -4.80 7.39 -2.43
C ASN A 36 -4.41 6.71 -3.74
N ILE A 37 -3.39 5.84 -3.72
CA ILE A 37 -2.96 5.05 -4.89
C ILE A 37 -4.09 4.11 -5.32
N TYR A 38 -4.68 3.37 -4.38
CA TYR A 38 -5.80 2.47 -4.68
C TYR A 38 -6.96 3.21 -5.35
N GLN A 39 -7.41 4.31 -4.74
CA GLN A 39 -8.53 5.10 -5.26
C GLN A 39 -8.24 5.66 -6.65
N TYR A 40 -7.02 6.14 -6.89
CA TYR A 40 -6.62 6.67 -8.20
C TYR A 40 -6.76 5.64 -9.33
N TYR A 41 -6.26 4.41 -9.11
CA TYR A 41 -6.36 3.35 -10.13
C TYR A 41 -7.78 2.80 -10.24
N HIS A 42 -8.48 2.65 -9.11
CA HIS A 42 -9.87 2.21 -9.07
C HIS A 42 -10.80 3.14 -9.88
N GLN A 43 -10.68 4.46 -9.70
CA GLN A 43 -11.45 5.46 -10.45
C GLN A 43 -11.20 5.41 -11.96
N LYS A 44 -10.06 4.87 -12.39
CA LYS A 44 -9.69 4.71 -13.80
C LYS A 44 -10.07 3.33 -14.37
N GLY A 45 -10.76 2.49 -13.59
CA GLY A 45 -11.07 1.12 -13.97
C GLY A 45 -9.84 0.23 -14.11
N MET A 46 -8.71 0.63 -13.52
CA MET A 46 -7.45 -0.10 -13.57
C MET A 46 -7.22 -0.89 -12.29
N LYS A 47 -6.62 -2.08 -12.42
CA LYS A 47 -6.19 -2.90 -11.28
C LYS A 47 -4.82 -2.46 -10.78
N ILE A 48 -4.65 -2.46 -9.47
CA ILE A 48 -3.42 -2.16 -8.75
C ILE A 48 -3.24 -3.16 -7.61
N GLU A 49 -2.01 -3.64 -7.44
CA GLU A 49 -1.55 -4.38 -6.27
C GLU A 49 -0.61 -3.50 -5.46
N ILE A 50 -0.91 -3.31 -4.18
CA ILE A 50 -0.13 -2.51 -3.26
C ILE A 50 0.41 -3.47 -2.18
N ARG A 51 1.72 -3.46 -1.96
CA ARG A 51 2.37 -4.24 -0.91
C ARG A 51 3.09 -3.32 0.06
N ILE A 52 2.70 -3.31 1.33
CA ILE A 52 3.40 -2.55 2.36
C ILE A 52 4.40 -3.47 3.05
N ILE A 53 5.70 -3.23 2.83
CA ILE A 53 6.78 -4.08 3.32
C ILE A 53 7.39 -3.43 4.57
N ALA A 54 7.38 -4.13 5.70
CA ALA A 54 7.92 -3.62 6.95
C ALA A 54 9.22 -4.30 7.37
N HIS A 55 10.14 -3.53 7.96
CA HIS A 55 11.36 -4.01 8.58
C HIS A 55 11.67 -3.24 9.87
N GLY A 56 12.33 -3.90 10.84
CA GLY A 56 12.78 -3.28 12.07
C GLY A 56 11.62 -2.66 12.87
N PRO A 57 11.72 -1.39 13.31
CA PRO A 57 10.62 -0.71 14.00
C PRO A 57 9.31 -0.68 13.18
N GLY A 58 9.39 -0.73 11.85
CA GLY A 58 8.23 -0.76 10.97
C GLY A 58 7.32 -1.98 11.20
N LEU A 59 7.86 -3.08 11.73
CA LEU A 59 7.06 -4.27 12.05
C LEU A 59 5.92 -3.97 13.03
N HIS A 60 6.09 -2.96 13.90
CA HIS A 60 5.04 -2.52 14.81
C HIS A 60 3.77 -2.08 14.08
N MET A 61 3.82 -1.68 12.80
CA MET A 61 2.63 -1.40 12.00
C MET A 61 1.63 -2.56 11.98
N PHE A 62 2.12 -3.81 11.97
CA PHE A 62 1.31 -5.02 11.79
C PHE A 62 1.17 -5.88 13.06
N ARG A 63 1.71 -5.42 14.19
CA ARG A 63 1.66 -6.17 15.44
C ARG A 63 0.33 -5.99 16.16
N ASP A 64 -0.18 -7.08 16.74
CA ASP A 64 -1.43 -7.05 17.50
C ASP A 64 -1.38 -6.27 18.81
N ASP A 65 -0.20 -6.24 19.45
CA ASP A 65 0.02 -5.77 20.80
C ASP A 65 0.50 -4.32 20.90
N THR A 66 1.08 -3.80 19.82
CA THR A 66 1.85 -2.54 19.84
C THR A 66 1.59 -1.66 18.63
N SER A 67 0.75 -2.09 17.67
CA SER A 67 0.46 -1.27 16.50
C SER A 67 -0.38 -0.06 16.89
N PRO A 68 0.11 1.17 16.61
CA PRO A 68 -0.68 2.39 16.80
C PRO A 68 -1.73 2.59 15.70
N VAL A 69 -1.72 1.76 14.65
CA VAL A 69 -2.58 1.88 13.45
C VAL A 69 -3.34 0.59 13.14
N LYS A 70 -3.46 -0.32 14.12
CA LYS A 70 -4.06 -1.66 13.98
C LYS A 70 -5.42 -1.64 13.29
N GLU A 71 -6.34 -0.83 13.81
CA GLU A 71 -7.69 -0.71 13.28
C GLU A 71 -7.68 -0.25 11.82
N ARG A 72 -6.80 0.69 11.49
CA ARG A 72 -6.69 1.24 10.15
C ARG A 72 -6.13 0.24 9.14
N VAL A 73 -5.12 -0.55 9.54
CA VAL A 73 -4.62 -1.67 8.73
C VAL A 73 -5.73 -2.67 8.45
N SER A 74 -6.49 -3.06 9.48
CA SER A 74 -7.61 -4.00 9.34
C SER A 74 -8.69 -3.47 8.39
N ASN A 75 -9.07 -2.19 8.52
CA ASN A 75 -10.10 -1.59 7.68
C ASN A 75 -9.67 -1.49 6.21
N LEU A 76 -8.41 -1.15 5.95
CA LEU A 76 -7.87 -1.10 4.59
C LEU A 76 -7.76 -2.49 3.97
N ALA A 77 -7.27 -3.49 4.72
CA ALA A 77 -7.19 -4.87 4.28
C ALA A 77 -8.56 -5.45 3.88
N ALA A 78 -9.60 -5.10 4.64
CA ALA A 78 -10.97 -5.57 4.40
C ALA A 78 -11.67 -4.84 3.23
N SER A 79 -11.23 -3.64 2.87
CA SER A 79 -11.89 -2.80 1.86
C SER A 79 -11.18 -2.75 0.51
N GLN A 80 -9.95 -3.25 0.41
CA GLN A 80 -9.11 -3.15 -0.78
C GLN A 80 -8.53 -4.50 -1.19
N ASP A 81 -9.14 -5.16 -2.18
CA ASP A 81 -8.75 -6.49 -2.68
C ASP A 81 -7.31 -6.58 -3.22
N GLY A 82 -6.66 -5.45 -3.49
CA GLY A 82 -5.29 -5.36 -4.00
C GLY A 82 -4.23 -5.01 -2.94
N LEU A 83 -4.60 -4.80 -1.67
CA LEU A 83 -3.67 -4.41 -0.62
C LEU A 83 -3.15 -5.63 0.16
N SER A 84 -1.83 -5.69 0.35
CA SER A 84 -1.15 -6.73 1.12
C SER A 84 -0.01 -6.15 1.98
N PHE A 85 0.43 -6.93 2.97
CA PHE A 85 1.45 -6.55 3.96
C PHE A 85 2.53 -7.65 4.07
#